data_AF-A0A8S3SNW0-F1
#
_entry.id   AF-A0A8S3SNW0-F1
#
_cell.length_a   1.000
_cell.length_b   1.000
_cell.length_c   1.000
_cell.angle_alpha   90.00
_cell.angle_beta   90.00
_cell.angle_gamma   90.00
#
_symmetry.space_group_name_H-M   'P 1'
#
loop_
_entity.id
_entity.type
_entity.pdbx_description
1 polymer ?
#
loop_
_entity_poly.entity_id
_entity_poly.type
_entity_poly.pdbx_seq_one_letter_code
_entity_poly.pdbx_strand_id
1 'polypeptide(L)'
;MEVSLVQKPENCLLHFNSAIAENKLRDLLLSDFKPGKDGGSLNEHEYICNMHIANVNYNAKFFYRCCHKDPHGNIVCENLIYDFWINVVFICVIIINVFAIMFSPYLIPDSFYRKKYGRSMYEHKLLKPLKITIMKTDIAPPKDTVQSVVSIGKLKIMPSLYRNVQNIPHNEIQTLSLWKMNIDVQYRRLISANYVPVGIMKTFYTMFVKCHIRKYQNLGRCCRASIFGHLTNENETDNNNKRGSKESMAELNTVNSRHSWFRCLKQFMRILILIGISFPWIIRIVFFYWYEKPHTLEMEKAAVKRNMTLSLQWNLTNSLTPIHVLFLLCYFIIVLDAMVFGIVSHKVKLKLQLVMRKCLRDMREMSCLKALEWSALVLLVPFEKCGIFGFIIFGFYVVFVLPVVFGVLAFYCLPTVNLVLRLFVHFVAYLMPYGKQCISRSFCLQCKNILKECHDTFHLDIVSSKETVERPETISMKNRFLQLFVLIACFLTVLSFILLTMEMVLFLTEIFIYTIIGIIMNASAMLKYISLIFMLVLYARDCFKGISDNIWNSTN
;
A
#
# COMPACT_ATOMS: atom_id res chain seq x y z
N MET A 1 -23.28 -4.45 34.27
CA MET A 1 -23.78 -4.04 35.60
C MET A 1 -22.57 -4.08 36.53
N GLU A 2 -22.19 -2.96 37.13
CA GLU A 2 -21.05 -2.91 38.05
C GLU A 2 -21.60 -3.07 39.48
N VAL A 3 -21.32 -4.19 40.13
CA VAL A 3 -21.86 -4.50 41.46
C VAL A 3 -20.71 -4.50 42.46
N SER A 4 -20.68 -3.51 43.33
CA SER A 4 -19.71 -3.41 44.43
C SER A 4 -20.18 -4.22 45.64
N LEU A 5 -19.52 -5.33 45.92
CA LEU A 5 -19.80 -6.16 47.10
C LEU A 5 -19.05 -5.62 48.33
N VAL A 6 -19.80 -5.27 49.38
CA VAL A 6 -19.23 -4.86 50.67
C VAL A 6 -19.44 -5.97 51.68
N GLN A 7 -18.36 -6.46 52.30
CA GLN A 7 -18.44 -7.48 53.34
C GLN A 7 -18.89 -6.86 54.67
N LYS A 8 -19.96 -7.38 55.27
CA LYS A 8 -20.38 -7.07 56.64
C LYS A 8 -20.69 -8.37 57.40
N PRO A 9 -20.00 -8.68 58.52
CA PRO A 9 -18.83 -7.98 59.06
C PRO A 9 -17.64 -8.02 58.08
N GLU A 10 -16.76 -7.02 58.19
CA GLU A 10 -15.54 -6.99 57.38
C GLU A 10 -14.71 -8.26 57.61
N ASN A 11 -13.99 -8.72 56.58
CA ASN A 11 -13.10 -9.88 56.63
C ASN A 11 -13.76 -11.27 56.81
N CYS A 12 -15.08 -11.39 56.68
CA CYS A 12 -15.76 -12.69 56.78
C CYS A 12 -15.27 -13.71 55.74
N LEU A 13 -14.91 -13.26 54.53
CA LEU A 13 -14.41 -14.16 53.46
C LEU A 13 -12.98 -14.68 53.70
N LEU A 14 -12.20 -14.05 54.59
CA LEU A 14 -10.84 -14.50 54.92
C LEU A 14 -10.84 -15.80 55.75
N HIS A 15 -11.95 -16.12 56.41
CA HIS A 15 -12.11 -17.35 57.19
C HIS A 15 -12.46 -18.57 56.33
N PHE A 16 -12.85 -18.37 55.07
CA PHE A 16 -13.16 -19.45 54.16
C PHE A 16 -11.94 -19.81 53.30
N ASN A 17 -11.80 -21.10 52.98
CA ASN A 17 -10.87 -21.52 51.93
C ASN A 17 -11.27 -20.82 50.61
N SER A 18 -10.29 -20.36 49.83
CA SER A 18 -10.48 -19.65 48.55
C SER A 18 -11.53 -20.29 47.64
N ALA A 19 -11.56 -21.63 47.54
CA ALA A 19 -12.56 -22.36 46.75
C ALA A 19 -13.99 -22.27 47.32
N ILE A 20 -14.13 -22.26 48.64
CA ILE A 20 -15.43 -22.14 49.33
C ILE A 20 -15.95 -20.70 49.25
N ALA A 21 -15.05 -19.73 49.44
CA ALA A 21 -15.37 -18.32 49.29
C ALA A 21 -15.86 -18.03 47.87
N GLU A 22 -15.16 -18.54 46.85
CA GLU A 22 -15.53 -18.37 45.45
C GLU A 22 -16.89 -19.01 45.13
N ASN A 23 -17.14 -20.24 45.58
CA ASN A 23 -18.43 -20.91 45.35
C ASN A 23 -19.58 -20.15 46.01
N LYS A 24 -19.41 -19.65 47.24
CA LYS A 24 -20.44 -18.83 47.91
C LYS A 24 -20.68 -17.51 47.19
N LEU A 25 -19.62 -16.86 46.70
CA LEU A 25 -19.75 -15.61 45.95
C LEU A 25 -20.48 -15.83 44.62
N ARG A 26 -20.16 -16.92 43.92
CA ARG A 26 -20.82 -17.31 42.67
C ARG A 26 -22.29 -17.65 42.90
N ASP A 27 -22.61 -18.40 43.94
CA ASP A 27 -23.98 -18.72 44.29
C ASP A 27 -24.79 -17.46 44.64
N LEU A 28 -24.19 -16.53 45.39
CA LEU A 28 -24.80 -15.24 45.70
C LEU A 28 -25.09 -14.40 44.44
N LEU A 29 -24.12 -14.33 43.53
CA LEU A 29 -24.23 -13.57 42.28
C LEU A 29 -25.21 -14.23 41.29
N LEU A 30 -25.19 -15.56 41.14
CA LEU A 30 -26.11 -16.33 40.29
C LEU A 30 -27.53 -16.39 40.87
N SER A 31 -27.70 -16.06 42.14
CA SER A 31 -29.02 -15.97 42.80
C SER A 31 -29.57 -14.54 42.82
N ASP A 32 -28.92 -13.59 42.13
CA ASP A 32 -29.32 -12.17 42.09
C ASP A 32 -29.54 -11.58 43.51
N PHE A 33 -28.69 -11.98 44.45
CA PHE A 33 -28.74 -11.59 45.87
C PHE A 33 -30.02 -11.98 46.63
N LYS A 34 -30.90 -12.82 46.08
CA LYS A 34 -32.10 -13.27 46.78
C LYS A 34 -31.79 -14.44 47.72
N PRO A 35 -32.25 -14.39 48.99
CA PRO A 35 -32.10 -15.51 49.91
C PRO A 35 -33.16 -16.59 49.62
N GLY A 36 -32.73 -17.81 49.33
CA GLY A 36 -33.60 -18.98 49.17
C GLY A 36 -33.37 -19.76 47.87
N LYS A 37 -33.97 -20.96 47.78
CA LYS A 37 -33.94 -21.83 46.58
C LYS A 37 -34.82 -21.32 45.43
N ASP A 38 -35.62 -20.29 45.67
CA ASP A 38 -36.63 -19.84 44.73
C ASP A 38 -36.19 -18.55 44.02
N GLY A 39 -35.83 -18.71 42.74
CA GLY A 39 -35.94 -17.64 41.74
C GLY A 39 -34.76 -16.67 41.64
N GLY A 40 -33.62 -17.17 41.15
CA GLY A 40 -32.68 -16.29 40.42
C GLY A 40 -33.36 -15.74 39.16
N SER A 41 -33.27 -14.43 38.93
CA SER A 41 -33.86 -13.76 37.75
C SER A 41 -33.00 -13.94 36.48
N LEU A 42 -31.80 -14.52 36.63
CA LEU A 42 -30.87 -14.72 35.53
C LEU A 42 -31.37 -15.81 34.58
N ASN A 43 -31.38 -15.52 33.29
CA ASN A 43 -31.78 -16.47 32.25
C ASN A 43 -30.79 -17.66 32.18
N GLU A 44 -31.21 -18.80 31.64
CA GLU A 44 -30.36 -19.99 31.38
C GLU A 44 -29.09 -19.69 30.55
N HIS A 45 -29.03 -18.52 29.90
CA HIS A 45 -27.92 -18.07 29.06
C HIS A 45 -26.99 -17.06 29.74
N GLU A 46 -27.16 -16.78 31.03
CA GLU A 46 -26.32 -15.83 31.76
C GLU A 46 -25.23 -16.55 32.55
N TYR A 47 -23.98 -16.34 32.13
CA TYR A 47 -22.79 -16.96 32.70
C TYR A 47 -22.01 -15.97 33.56
N ILE A 48 -21.53 -16.43 34.71
CA ILE A 48 -20.55 -15.69 35.52
C ILE A 48 -19.18 -16.30 35.28
N CYS A 49 -18.29 -15.52 34.68
CA CYS A 49 -16.95 -15.94 34.32
C CYS A 49 -15.90 -15.30 35.21
N ASN A 50 -15.08 -16.13 35.86
CA ASN A 50 -13.92 -15.68 36.64
C ASN A 50 -12.63 -16.15 35.96
N MET A 51 -11.60 -15.31 35.96
CA MET A 51 -10.29 -15.70 35.46
C MET A 51 -9.54 -16.55 36.50
N HIS A 52 -9.09 -17.74 36.09
CA HIS A 52 -8.34 -18.69 36.88
C HIS A 52 -6.92 -18.84 36.35
N ILE A 53 -5.99 -19.21 37.23
CA ILE A 53 -4.58 -19.48 36.88
C ILE A 53 -4.30 -20.96 37.11
N ALA A 54 -3.97 -21.69 36.05
CA ALA A 54 -3.49 -23.07 36.11
C ALA A 54 -1.96 -23.08 36.06
N ASN A 55 -1.36 -23.95 36.88
CA ASN A 55 0.05 -24.30 36.76
C ASN A 55 0.22 -25.40 35.72
N VAL A 56 0.91 -25.10 34.62
CA VAL A 56 1.33 -26.09 33.63
C VAL A 56 2.85 -26.01 33.51
N ASN A 57 3.56 -26.96 34.11
CA ASN A 57 5.03 -27.02 34.09
C ASN A 57 5.69 -25.71 34.57
N TYR A 58 5.29 -25.19 35.73
CA TYR A 58 5.75 -23.91 36.32
C TYR A 58 5.33 -22.65 35.55
N ASN A 59 4.58 -22.80 34.46
CA ASN A 59 4.02 -21.67 33.73
C ASN A 59 2.58 -21.40 34.15
N ALA A 60 2.28 -20.12 34.39
CA ALA A 60 0.93 -19.63 34.62
C ALA A 60 0.15 -19.60 33.30
N LYS A 61 -0.88 -20.45 33.18
CA LYS A 61 -1.89 -20.34 32.12
C LYS A 61 -3.16 -19.72 32.67
N PHE A 62 -3.59 -18.63 32.05
CA PHE A 62 -4.83 -17.95 32.39
C PHE A 62 -5.97 -18.54 31.55
N PHE A 63 -7.07 -18.91 32.20
CA PHE A 63 -8.28 -19.38 31.52
C PHE A 63 -9.51 -18.86 32.26
N TYR A 64 -10.62 -18.69 31.55
CA TYR A 64 -11.88 -18.29 32.16
C TYR A 64 -12.65 -19.53 32.60
N ARG A 65 -13.14 -19.52 33.83
CA ARG A 65 -14.08 -20.52 34.34
C ARG A 65 -15.44 -19.86 34.44
N CYS A 66 -16.35 -20.27 33.58
CA CYS A 66 -17.70 -19.72 33.47
C CYS A 66 -18.69 -20.68 34.12
N CYS A 67 -19.56 -20.16 34.96
CA CYS A 67 -20.58 -20.94 35.65
C CYS A 67 -21.97 -20.39 35.36
N HIS A 68 -22.95 -21.28 35.23
CA HIS A 68 -24.36 -20.96 35.06
C HIS A 68 -25.21 -21.88 35.95
N LYS A 69 -26.49 -21.54 36.13
CA LYS A 69 -27.46 -22.42 36.77
C LYS A 69 -28.17 -23.25 35.71
N ASP A 70 -28.17 -24.56 35.90
CA ASP A 70 -28.92 -25.54 35.11
C ASP A 70 -30.44 -25.44 35.43
N PRO A 71 -31.38 -25.97 34.63
CA PRO A 71 -32.82 -25.91 34.90
C PRO A 71 -33.22 -26.53 36.24
N HIS A 72 -32.37 -27.41 36.78
CA HIS A 72 -32.52 -28.03 38.09
C HIS A 72 -32.01 -27.17 39.27
N GLY A 73 -31.53 -25.95 39.00
CA GLY A 73 -30.98 -25.02 40.00
C GLY A 73 -29.54 -25.35 40.45
N ASN A 74 -28.89 -26.32 39.82
CA ASN A 74 -27.51 -26.70 40.11
C ASN A 74 -26.52 -25.77 39.40
N ILE A 75 -25.40 -25.44 40.04
CA ILE A 75 -24.34 -24.63 39.44
C ILE A 75 -23.43 -25.54 38.60
N VAL A 76 -23.44 -25.36 37.29
CA VAL A 76 -22.55 -26.06 36.36
C VAL A 76 -21.47 -25.08 35.90
N CYS A 77 -20.21 -25.48 36.08
CA CYS A 77 -19.05 -24.65 35.73
C CYS A 77 -18.23 -25.31 34.63
N GLU A 78 -18.05 -24.60 33.53
CA GLU A 78 -17.24 -25.02 32.40
C GLU A 78 -15.96 -24.18 32.34
N ASN A 79 -14.84 -24.85 32.05
CA ASN A 79 -13.61 -24.15 31.76
C ASN A 79 -13.64 -23.77 30.28
N LEU A 80 -13.57 -22.48 29.99
CA LEU A 80 -13.43 -21.97 28.63
C LEU A 80 -11.97 -22.20 28.19
N ILE A 81 -11.66 -23.46 27.92
CA ILE A 81 -10.41 -23.85 27.27
C ILE A 81 -10.55 -23.46 25.80
N TYR A 82 -9.52 -22.83 25.24
CA TYR A 82 -9.50 -22.35 23.85
C TYR A 82 -10.22 -23.32 22.91
N ASP A 83 -11.37 -22.88 22.43
CA ASP A 83 -12.18 -23.67 21.51
C ASP A 83 -11.38 -23.90 20.22
N PHE A 84 -11.56 -25.06 19.59
CA PHE A 84 -10.94 -25.38 18.30
C PHE A 84 -11.17 -24.25 17.29
N TRP A 85 -12.37 -23.66 17.31
CA TRP A 85 -12.75 -22.52 16.49
C TRP A 85 -11.93 -21.26 16.74
N ILE A 86 -11.59 -20.95 17.99
CA ILE A 86 -10.76 -19.79 18.32
C ILE A 86 -9.36 -19.96 17.74
N ASN A 87 -8.78 -21.16 17.82
CA ASN A 87 -7.50 -21.46 17.21
C ASN A 87 -7.54 -21.36 15.68
N VAL A 88 -8.59 -21.87 15.04
CA VAL A 88 -8.80 -21.73 13.59
C VAL A 88 -8.87 -20.26 13.20
N VAL A 89 -9.63 -19.43 13.93
CA VAL A 89 -9.70 -17.99 13.70
C VAL A 89 -8.32 -17.34 13.82
N PHE A 90 -7.56 -17.64 14.88
CA PHE A 90 -6.19 -17.11 15.03
C PHE A 90 -5.28 -17.50 13.87
N ILE A 91 -5.35 -18.74 13.37
CA ILE A 91 -4.59 -19.18 12.20
C ILE A 91 -5.01 -18.40 10.94
N CYS A 92 -6.32 -18.26 10.70
CA CYS A 92 -6.83 -17.47 9.58
C CYS A 92 -6.35 -16.03 9.62
N VAL A 93 -6.30 -15.43 10.81
CA VAL A 93 -5.80 -14.07 11.03
C VAL A 93 -4.32 -13.95 10.67
N ILE A 94 -3.50 -14.89 11.13
CA ILE A 94 -2.08 -14.95 10.77
C ILE A 94 -1.93 -15.07 9.24
N ILE A 95 -2.70 -15.93 8.60
CA ILE A 95 -2.68 -16.12 7.15
C ILE A 95 -3.06 -14.82 6.41
N ILE A 96 -4.18 -14.19 6.77
CA ILE A 96 -4.65 -12.94 6.16
C ILE A 96 -3.59 -11.85 6.30
N ASN A 97 -2.97 -11.75 7.47
CA ASN A 97 -1.90 -10.79 7.73
C ASN A 97 -0.67 -11.05 6.84
N VAL A 98 -0.22 -12.31 6.73
CA VAL A 98 0.88 -12.68 5.83
C VAL A 98 0.53 -12.33 4.37
N PHE A 99 -0.69 -12.62 3.91
CA PHE A 99 -1.14 -12.24 2.57
C PHE A 99 -1.14 -10.72 2.37
N ALA A 100 -1.69 -9.96 3.32
CA ALA A 100 -1.73 -8.51 3.21
C ALA A 100 -0.33 -7.89 3.14
N ILE A 101 0.64 -8.44 3.88
CA ILE A 101 2.06 -8.02 3.81
C ILE A 101 2.63 -8.35 2.43
N MET A 102 2.48 -9.59 1.97
CA MET A 102 3.05 -10.05 0.70
C MET A 102 2.51 -9.26 -0.49
N PHE A 103 1.26 -8.82 -0.44
CA PHE A 103 0.59 -8.02 -1.47
C PHE A 103 0.60 -6.51 -1.20
N SER A 104 1.22 -6.05 -0.11
CA SER A 104 1.29 -4.63 0.26
C SER A 104 1.84 -3.69 -0.84
N PRO A 105 2.78 -4.10 -1.73
CA PRO A 105 3.21 -3.24 -2.80
C PRO A 105 2.06 -2.79 -3.70
N TYR A 106 1.02 -3.61 -3.92
CA TYR A 106 -0.14 -3.23 -4.74
C TYR A 106 -0.98 -2.09 -4.15
N LEU A 107 -0.82 -1.77 -2.87
CA LEU A 107 -1.44 -0.59 -2.26
C LEU A 107 -0.83 0.72 -2.78
N ILE A 108 0.37 0.66 -3.39
CA ILE A 108 1.00 1.83 -4.00
C ILE A 108 0.10 2.34 -5.13
N PRO A 109 -0.09 3.66 -5.28
CA PRO A 109 -0.93 4.19 -6.34
C PRO A 109 -0.41 3.83 -7.74
N ASP A 110 -1.33 3.44 -8.63
CA ASP A 110 -1.11 3.17 -10.06
C ASP A 110 -0.17 4.14 -10.79
N SER A 111 -0.16 5.40 -10.37
CA SER A 111 0.70 6.44 -10.94
C SER A 111 2.20 6.18 -10.81
N PHE A 112 2.62 5.34 -9.86
CA PHE A 112 4.01 4.93 -9.69
C PHE A 112 4.42 3.79 -10.63
N TYR A 113 3.46 2.98 -11.09
CA TYR A 113 3.71 1.88 -12.03
C TYR A 113 3.82 2.34 -13.49
N ARG A 114 3.13 3.43 -13.85
CA ARG A 114 3.06 3.86 -15.26
C ARG A 114 4.31 4.62 -15.70
N LYS A 115 4.80 4.31 -16.91
CA LYS A 115 5.79 5.14 -17.62
C LYS A 115 5.21 6.53 -17.83
N LYS A 116 5.73 7.52 -17.11
CA LYS A 116 5.28 8.92 -17.21
C LYS A 116 5.76 9.61 -18.48
N TYR A 117 6.81 9.06 -19.11
CA TYR A 117 7.48 9.60 -20.28
C TYR A 117 7.75 8.46 -21.27
N GLY A 118 6.70 8.03 -21.96
CA GLY A 118 6.78 7.09 -23.08
C GLY A 118 5.81 7.56 -24.14
N ARG A 119 6.35 8.00 -25.27
CA ARG A 119 5.61 8.20 -26.51
C ARG A 119 5.53 6.84 -27.18
N SER A 120 4.32 6.33 -27.36
CA SER A 120 4.10 5.07 -28.07
C SER A 120 3.46 5.43 -29.40
N MET A 121 4.08 4.98 -30.49
CA MET A 121 3.45 5.08 -31.80
C MET A 121 2.37 4.00 -31.87
N TYR A 122 1.13 4.43 -32.01
CA TYR A 122 0.00 3.57 -32.27
C TYR A 122 -0.31 3.61 -33.77
N GLU A 123 -0.18 2.47 -34.45
CA GLU A 123 -0.58 2.34 -35.85
C GLU A 123 -2.08 2.09 -35.91
N HIS A 124 -2.85 3.13 -36.24
CA HIS A 124 -4.28 3.00 -36.46
C HIS A 124 -4.57 2.73 -37.93
N LYS A 125 -5.23 1.60 -38.21
CA LYS A 125 -5.76 1.27 -39.55
C LYS A 125 -7.11 1.94 -39.71
N LEU A 126 -7.25 2.78 -40.73
CA LEU A 126 -8.50 3.49 -41.02
C LEU A 126 -9.48 2.51 -41.69
N LEU A 127 -10.75 2.55 -41.27
CA LEU A 127 -11.84 1.74 -41.87
C LEU A 127 -12.12 2.14 -43.32
N LYS A 128 -11.91 3.41 -43.66
CA LYS A 128 -12.03 3.96 -45.01
C LYS A 128 -10.77 4.78 -45.32
N PRO A 129 -10.21 4.70 -46.53
CA PRO A 129 -8.99 5.43 -46.87
C PRO A 129 -9.26 6.94 -46.85
N LEU A 130 -8.40 7.68 -46.16
CA LEU A 130 -8.42 9.14 -46.23
C LEU A 130 -7.78 9.56 -47.56
N LYS A 131 -8.58 10.14 -48.46
CA LYS A 131 -8.09 10.68 -49.73
C LYS A 131 -7.62 12.11 -49.51
N ILE A 132 -6.32 12.35 -49.69
CA ILE A 132 -5.73 13.70 -49.63
C ILE A 132 -5.31 14.10 -51.04
N THR A 133 -5.83 15.21 -51.51
CA THR A 133 -5.42 15.82 -52.78
C THR A 133 -4.24 16.75 -52.53
N ILE A 134 -3.11 16.48 -53.17
CA ILE A 134 -1.89 17.27 -53.03
C ILE A 134 -1.35 17.68 -54.38
N MET A 135 -0.74 18.86 -54.42
CA MET A 135 -0.02 19.38 -55.57
C MET A 135 1.36 19.83 -55.09
N LYS A 136 2.40 19.35 -55.75
CA LYS A 136 3.78 19.75 -55.49
C LYS A 136 4.11 20.91 -56.42
N THR A 137 4.34 22.10 -55.87
CA THR A 137 4.66 23.30 -56.66
C THR A 137 5.77 24.10 -56.01
N ASP A 138 6.56 24.78 -56.85
CA ASP A 138 7.64 25.67 -56.41
C ASP A 138 7.13 27.10 -56.17
N ILE A 139 5.94 27.42 -56.70
CA ILE A 139 5.31 28.73 -56.59
C ILE A 139 4.15 28.62 -55.60
N ALA A 140 4.17 29.42 -54.54
CA ALA A 140 3.09 29.43 -53.56
C ALA A 140 1.78 29.88 -54.25
N PRO A 141 0.72 29.04 -54.27
CA PRO A 141 -0.55 29.42 -54.87
C PRO A 141 -1.23 30.54 -54.06
N PRO A 142 -2.10 31.35 -54.67
CA PRO A 142 -2.87 32.38 -53.97
C PRO A 142 -3.68 31.77 -52.83
N LYS A 143 -3.74 32.46 -51.68
CA LYS A 143 -4.27 31.92 -50.40
C LYS A 143 -5.73 31.45 -50.46
N ASP A 144 -6.49 31.92 -51.44
CA ASP A 144 -7.93 31.67 -51.50
C ASP A 144 -8.31 30.30 -52.11
N THR A 145 -7.37 29.59 -52.74
CA THR A 145 -7.63 28.30 -53.42
C THR A 145 -7.08 27.07 -52.68
N VAL A 146 -6.36 27.24 -51.56
CA VAL A 146 -5.64 26.15 -50.89
C VAL A 146 -5.87 26.15 -49.38
N GLN A 147 -6.31 25.00 -48.84
CA GLN A 147 -6.57 24.83 -47.40
C GLN A 147 -5.30 24.92 -46.54
N SER A 148 -4.14 24.47 -47.05
CA SER A 148 -2.87 24.59 -46.33
C SER A 148 -1.66 24.41 -47.25
N VAL A 149 -0.66 25.28 -47.13
CA VAL A 149 0.64 25.15 -47.81
C VAL A 149 1.68 24.65 -46.80
N VAL A 150 2.34 23.53 -47.10
CA VAL A 150 3.34 22.91 -46.22
C VAL A 150 4.65 22.76 -46.98
N SER A 151 5.74 23.30 -46.42
CA SER A 151 7.08 23.10 -46.97
C SER A 151 7.47 21.62 -46.89
N ILE A 152 8.02 21.10 -48.00
CA ILE A 152 8.50 19.71 -48.13
C ILE A 152 9.52 19.37 -47.02
N GLY A 153 10.32 20.33 -46.56
CA GLY A 153 11.27 20.12 -45.46
C GLY A 153 10.61 19.73 -44.14
N LYS A 154 9.39 20.21 -43.87
CA LYS A 154 8.62 19.86 -42.66
C LYS A 154 8.03 18.45 -42.73
N LEU A 155 7.89 17.89 -43.92
CA LEU A 155 7.39 16.52 -44.14
C LEU A 155 8.43 15.43 -43.78
N LYS A 156 9.70 15.79 -43.51
CA LYS A 156 10.75 14.83 -43.07
C LYS A 156 10.38 14.06 -41.81
N ILE A 157 9.50 14.62 -40.96
CA ILE A 157 8.98 13.97 -39.75
C ILE A 157 8.10 12.76 -40.10
N MET A 158 7.53 12.71 -41.31
CA MET A 158 6.66 11.66 -41.82
C MET A 158 7.33 10.95 -43.02
N PRO A 159 8.31 10.06 -42.79
CA PRO A 159 9.18 9.53 -43.85
C PRO A 159 8.45 8.78 -44.97
N SER A 160 7.34 8.09 -44.67
CA SER A 160 6.52 7.41 -45.69
C SER A 160 5.80 8.41 -46.60
N LEU A 161 5.18 9.45 -46.02
CA LEU A 161 4.52 10.49 -46.79
C LEU A 161 5.54 11.31 -47.59
N TYR A 162 6.69 11.62 -46.99
CA TYR A 162 7.77 12.33 -47.65
C TYR A 162 8.26 11.61 -48.91
N ARG A 163 8.50 10.29 -48.86
CA ARG A 163 8.87 9.50 -50.06
C ARG A 163 7.78 9.52 -51.12
N ASN A 164 6.51 9.36 -50.71
CA ASN A 164 5.40 9.37 -51.65
C ASN A 164 5.27 10.74 -52.33
N VAL A 165 5.45 11.84 -51.59
CA VAL A 165 5.39 13.21 -52.12
C VAL A 165 6.60 13.56 -52.99
N GLN A 166 7.79 13.02 -52.69
CA GLN A 166 8.98 13.24 -53.52
C GLN A 166 8.83 12.70 -54.94
N ASN A 167 8.13 11.58 -55.10
CA ASN A 167 7.91 10.90 -56.37
C ASN A 167 6.80 11.54 -57.23
N ILE A 168 6.11 12.57 -56.73
CA ILE A 168 5.02 13.24 -57.46
C ILE A 168 5.60 14.26 -58.44
N PRO A 169 5.15 14.28 -59.71
CA PRO A 169 5.52 15.29 -60.69
C PRO A 169 5.12 16.70 -60.24
N HIS A 170 5.92 17.69 -60.64
CA HIS A 170 5.65 19.08 -60.29
C HIS A 170 4.41 19.61 -61.04
N ASN A 171 3.61 20.44 -60.37
CA ASN A 171 2.41 21.11 -60.87
C ASN A 171 1.26 20.19 -61.33
N GLU A 172 1.28 18.92 -60.93
CA GLU A 172 0.14 18.02 -61.11
C GLU A 172 -0.61 17.78 -59.80
N ILE A 173 -1.94 17.67 -59.91
CA ILE A 173 -2.82 17.35 -58.80
C ILE A 173 -2.90 15.83 -58.69
N GLN A 174 -2.46 15.27 -57.57
CA GLN A 174 -2.59 13.84 -57.28
C GLN A 174 -3.36 13.57 -55.99
N THR A 175 -4.20 12.56 -56.02
CA THR A 175 -4.92 12.06 -54.85
C THR A 175 -4.16 10.90 -54.21
N LEU A 176 -3.61 11.11 -53.03
CA LEU A 176 -3.03 10.04 -52.20
C LEU A 176 -4.10 9.42 -51.30
N SER A 177 -4.10 8.09 -51.19
CA SER A 177 -4.92 7.38 -50.20
C SER A 177 -4.09 6.96 -49.00
N LEU A 178 -4.49 7.40 -47.80
CA LEU A 178 -3.89 6.98 -46.54
C LEU A 178 -4.77 5.92 -45.88
N TRP A 179 -4.19 4.74 -45.67
CA TRP A 179 -4.84 3.61 -45.01
C TRP A 179 -4.43 3.44 -43.54
N LYS A 180 -3.28 4.04 -43.18
CA LYS A 180 -2.62 3.86 -41.90
C LYS A 180 -2.18 5.21 -41.38
N MET A 181 -2.46 5.47 -40.10
CA MET A 181 -1.98 6.66 -39.41
C MET A 181 -1.19 6.24 -38.17
N ASN A 182 0.05 6.72 -38.08
CA ASN A 182 0.86 6.55 -36.88
C ASN A 182 0.58 7.71 -35.95
N ILE A 183 -0.10 7.42 -34.85
CA ILE A 183 -0.45 8.42 -33.84
C ILE A 183 0.57 8.32 -32.72
N ASP A 184 1.32 9.39 -32.50
CA ASP A 184 2.16 9.52 -31.32
C ASP A 184 1.26 9.82 -30.11
N VAL A 185 0.93 8.78 -29.34
CA VAL A 185 0.08 8.93 -28.16
C VAL A 185 0.94 8.94 -26.91
N GLN A 186 0.75 9.98 -26.09
CA GLN A 186 1.29 9.97 -24.74
C GLN A 186 0.57 8.89 -23.94
N TYR A 187 1.30 7.86 -23.51
CA TYR A 187 0.77 6.72 -22.76
C TYR A 187 -0.12 7.12 -21.57
N ARG A 188 0.17 8.27 -20.94
CA ARG A 188 -0.62 8.84 -19.83
C ARG A 188 -2.07 9.19 -20.18
N ARG A 189 -2.38 9.39 -21.48
CA ARG A 189 -3.72 9.72 -21.99
C ARG A 189 -4.50 8.50 -22.44
N LEU A 190 -3.87 7.33 -22.54
CA LEU A 190 -4.56 6.08 -22.83
C LEU A 190 -5.26 5.60 -21.55
N ILE A 191 -6.58 5.59 -21.58
CA ILE A 191 -7.45 5.08 -20.52
C ILE A 191 -7.92 3.71 -20.99
N SER A 192 -7.65 2.66 -20.24
CA SER A 192 -8.24 1.35 -20.52
C SER A 192 -9.76 1.42 -20.32
N ALA A 193 -10.53 0.69 -21.14
CA ALA A 193 -12.00 0.76 -21.14
C ALA A 193 -12.64 0.62 -19.73
N ASN A 194 -12.02 -0.15 -18.84
CA ASN A 194 -12.52 -0.42 -17.48
C ASN A 194 -11.89 0.45 -16.38
N TYR A 195 -11.15 1.52 -16.71
CA TYR A 195 -10.47 2.35 -15.72
C TYR A 195 -11.21 3.66 -15.46
N VAL A 196 -11.76 3.80 -14.26
CA VAL A 196 -12.33 5.06 -13.78
C VAL A 196 -11.18 6.00 -13.39
N PRO A 197 -10.96 7.12 -14.09
CA PRO A 197 -9.80 7.98 -13.86
C PRO A 197 -9.89 8.83 -12.59
N VAL A 198 -11.05 8.82 -11.92
CA VAL A 198 -11.39 9.66 -10.77
C VAL A 198 -11.60 8.77 -9.55
N GLY A 199 -10.65 8.77 -8.63
CA GLY A 199 -10.80 8.13 -7.31
C GLY A 199 -10.80 9.21 -6.23
N ILE A 200 -11.62 9.05 -5.20
CA ILE A 200 -11.76 10.05 -4.11
C ILE A 200 -10.39 10.46 -3.57
N MET A 201 -9.55 9.49 -3.21
CA MET A 201 -8.19 9.75 -2.71
C MET A 201 -7.30 10.50 -3.71
N LYS A 202 -7.41 10.19 -5.00
CA LYS A 202 -6.67 10.89 -6.07
C LYS A 202 -7.15 12.34 -6.21
N THR A 203 -8.44 12.58 -6.04
CA THR A 203 -9.04 13.92 -6.05
C THR A 203 -8.55 14.72 -4.85
N PHE A 204 -8.61 14.17 -3.62
CA PHE A 204 -8.07 14.81 -2.41
C PHE A 204 -6.59 15.13 -2.55
N TYR A 205 -5.77 14.14 -2.93
CA TYR A 205 -4.34 14.34 -3.14
C TYR A 205 -4.04 15.41 -4.20
N THR A 206 -4.81 15.44 -5.28
CA THR A 206 -4.60 16.43 -6.35
C THR A 206 -5.07 17.82 -5.93
N MET A 207 -6.23 17.93 -5.27
CA MET A 207 -6.80 19.18 -4.76
C MET A 207 -5.89 19.82 -3.71
N PHE A 208 -5.56 19.09 -2.64
CA PHE A 208 -4.88 19.64 -1.47
C PHE A 208 -3.35 19.50 -1.54
N VAL A 209 -2.82 18.30 -1.77
CA VAL A 209 -1.36 18.05 -1.71
C VAL A 209 -0.62 18.64 -2.92
N LYS A 210 -1.15 18.44 -4.13
CA LYS A 210 -0.64 19.12 -5.33
C LYS A 210 -1.15 20.56 -5.46
N CYS A 211 -2.06 20.97 -4.58
CA CYS A 211 -2.68 22.29 -4.54
C CYS A 211 -3.23 22.70 -5.93
N HIS A 212 -3.88 21.77 -6.62
CA HIS A 212 -4.48 22.01 -7.93
C HIS A 212 -5.73 22.90 -7.85
N ILE A 213 -6.22 23.16 -6.62
CA ILE A 213 -7.19 24.21 -6.28
C ILE A 213 -6.85 25.55 -6.92
N ARG A 214 -5.54 25.89 -7.07
CA ARG A 214 -5.10 27.14 -7.69
C ARG A 214 -5.53 27.33 -9.15
N LYS A 215 -5.88 26.25 -9.85
CA LYS A 215 -6.30 26.30 -11.26
C LYS A 215 -7.77 26.65 -11.41
N TYR A 216 -8.57 26.54 -10.34
CA TYR A 216 -9.94 27.01 -10.34
C TYR A 216 -9.95 28.53 -10.27
N GLN A 217 -10.69 29.17 -11.16
CA GLN A 217 -10.69 30.63 -11.32
C GLN A 217 -11.05 31.36 -10.01
N ASN A 218 -12.01 30.82 -9.25
CA ASN A 218 -12.52 31.45 -8.02
C ASN A 218 -11.50 31.41 -6.87
N LEU A 219 -10.75 30.31 -6.73
CA LEU A 219 -9.77 30.12 -5.64
C LEU A 219 -8.35 30.52 -6.05
N GLY A 220 -8.09 30.65 -7.35
CA GLY A 220 -6.77 30.93 -7.89
C GLY A 220 -6.24 32.34 -7.57
N ARG A 221 -7.12 33.30 -7.24
CA ARG A 221 -6.73 34.63 -6.75
C ARG A 221 -6.25 34.55 -5.30
N CYS A 222 -7.04 33.94 -4.41
CA CYS A 222 -6.68 33.74 -3.00
C CYS A 222 -5.37 32.96 -2.83
N CYS A 223 -5.16 31.88 -3.61
CA CYS A 223 -3.92 31.10 -3.53
C CYS A 223 -2.66 31.86 -3.98
N ARG A 224 -2.81 32.89 -4.82
CA ARG A 224 -1.71 33.71 -5.34
C ARG A 224 -1.40 34.94 -4.49
N ALA A 225 -2.29 35.31 -3.58
CA ALA A 225 -2.06 36.40 -2.64
C ALA A 225 -0.87 36.12 -1.70
N SER A 226 -0.17 37.17 -1.29
CA SER A 226 0.81 37.13 -0.21
C SER A 226 0.12 36.88 1.14
N ILE A 227 0.80 36.17 2.03
CA ILE A 227 0.27 35.87 3.38
C ILE A 227 0.11 37.17 4.20
N PHE A 228 1.01 38.13 3.99
CA PHE A 228 1.02 39.41 4.67
C PHE A 228 0.15 40.49 4.01
N GLY A 229 -0.69 40.10 3.03
CA GLY A 229 -1.48 41.04 2.25
C GLY A 229 -0.61 41.97 1.40
N HIS A 230 -1.26 42.89 0.70
CA HIS A 230 -0.57 44.08 0.22
C HIS A 230 -0.34 44.93 1.47
N LEU A 231 0.86 44.91 2.04
CA LEU A 231 1.32 45.99 2.91
C LEU A 231 1.38 47.24 2.03
N THR A 232 0.23 47.84 1.78
CA THR A 232 0.13 49.20 1.26
C THR A 232 0.64 50.08 2.38
N ASN A 233 1.84 50.60 2.19
CA ASN A 233 2.22 51.85 2.82
C ASN A 233 1.17 52.87 2.36
N GLU A 234 0.18 53.13 3.20
CA GLU A 234 -0.91 54.07 2.95
C GLU A 234 -0.47 55.53 3.15
N ASN A 235 0.83 55.79 3.13
CA ASN A 235 1.44 57.12 3.31
C ASN A 235 2.26 57.54 2.08
N GLU A 236 1.73 57.38 0.87
CA GLU A 236 2.29 58.00 -0.33
C GLU A 236 1.19 58.66 -1.18
N THR A 237 0.38 59.47 -0.52
CA THR A 237 -0.30 60.62 -1.14
C THR A 237 0.52 61.86 -0.80
N ASP A 238 1.43 62.19 -1.72
CA ASP A 238 2.07 63.49 -1.97
C ASP A 238 3.59 63.38 -2.13
N ASN A 239 4.04 63.08 -3.35
CA ASN A 239 4.57 64.14 -4.21
C ASN A 239 5.07 63.58 -5.53
N ASN A 240 4.55 64.17 -6.60
CA ASN A 240 5.13 64.12 -7.94
C ASN A 240 6.55 64.70 -7.90
N ASN A 241 7.58 63.85 -7.83
CA ASN A 241 8.86 63.99 -8.55
C ASN A 241 9.93 63.06 -7.98
N LYS A 242 10.23 61.96 -8.69
CA LYS A 242 11.60 61.61 -9.13
C LYS A 242 11.65 60.27 -9.84
N ARG A 243 11.92 60.34 -11.15
CA ARG A 243 12.65 59.31 -11.90
C ARG A 243 13.93 58.96 -11.13
N GLY A 244 14.05 57.74 -10.62
CA GLY A 244 15.32 57.33 -10.00
C GLY A 244 15.38 56.00 -9.26
N SER A 245 14.33 55.18 -9.16
CA SER A 245 14.45 53.90 -8.44
C SER A 245 13.63 52.79 -9.07
N LYS A 246 14.17 52.16 -10.13
CA LYS A 246 13.62 50.92 -10.70
C LYS A 246 14.22 49.66 -10.05
N GLU A 247 15.26 49.78 -9.23
CA GLU A 247 15.95 48.63 -8.61
C GLU A 247 15.36 48.22 -7.25
N SER A 248 14.89 49.16 -6.43
CA SER A 248 14.31 48.86 -5.11
C SER A 248 12.92 48.19 -5.17
N MET A 249 12.13 48.50 -6.21
CA MET A 249 10.78 47.95 -6.40
C MET A 249 10.80 46.50 -6.95
N ALA A 250 11.92 46.06 -7.52
CA ALA A 250 12.14 44.68 -7.94
C ALA A 250 12.50 43.76 -6.75
N GLU A 251 13.20 44.29 -5.74
CA GLU A 251 13.51 43.53 -4.51
C GLU A 251 12.29 43.31 -3.62
N LEU A 252 11.39 44.30 -3.48
CA LEU A 252 10.18 44.12 -2.67
C LEU A 252 9.19 43.12 -3.30
N ASN A 253 9.05 43.13 -4.63
CA ASN A 253 8.21 42.19 -5.37
C ASN A 253 8.76 40.74 -5.36
N THR A 254 10.08 40.56 -5.30
CA THR A 254 10.68 39.23 -5.19
C THR A 254 10.49 38.63 -3.79
N VAL A 255 10.57 39.44 -2.73
CA VAL A 255 10.26 39.03 -1.34
C VAL A 255 8.77 38.68 -1.17
N ASN A 256 7.86 39.51 -1.69
CA ASN A 256 6.41 39.23 -1.63
C ASN A 256 6.01 37.98 -2.44
N SER A 257 6.70 37.68 -3.55
CA SER A 257 6.48 36.42 -4.29
C SER A 257 6.94 35.17 -3.51
N ARG A 258 7.88 35.35 -2.56
CA ARG A 258 8.50 34.26 -1.81
C ARG A 258 7.55 33.63 -0.78
N HIS A 259 6.61 34.42 -0.25
CA HIS A 259 5.65 34.04 0.80
C HIS A 259 4.18 34.07 0.32
N SER A 260 3.89 33.41 -0.79
CA SER A 260 2.50 33.20 -1.25
C SER A 260 1.78 32.13 -0.43
N TRP A 261 0.47 32.31 -0.20
CA TRP A 261 -0.40 31.34 0.49
C TRP A 261 -0.25 29.92 -0.05
N PHE A 262 -0.11 29.77 -1.37
CA PHE A 262 0.14 28.48 -2.02
C PHE A 262 1.39 27.75 -1.50
N ARG A 263 2.52 28.43 -1.27
CA ARG A 263 3.74 27.78 -0.80
C ARG A 263 3.61 27.34 0.65
N CYS A 264 2.99 28.18 1.49
CA CYS A 264 2.70 27.84 2.88
C CYS A 264 1.74 26.66 2.97
N LEU A 265 0.60 26.70 2.28
CA LEU A 265 -0.37 25.59 2.27
C LEU A 265 0.26 24.29 1.74
N LYS A 266 1.07 24.36 0.70
CA LYS A 266 1.79 23.18 0.18
C LYS A 266 2.77 22.62 1.19
N GLN A 267 3.48 23.46 1.95
CA GLN A 267 4.40 23.02 2.98
C GLN A 267 3.64 22.46 4.20
N PHE A 268 2.55 23.10 4.60
CA PHE A 268 1.64 22.61 5.64
C PHE A 268 1.08 21.23 5.29
N MET A 269 0.56 21.03 4.07
CA MET A 269 0.06 19.72 3.62
C MET A 269 1.16 18.65 3.61
N ARG A 270 2.42 19.00 3.35
CA ARG A 270 3.54 18.05 3.44
C ARG A 270 3.82 17.64 4.88
N ILE A 271 3.77 18.59 5.82
CA ILE A 271 3.90 18.31 7.26
C ILE A 271 2.73 17.44 7.72
N LEU A 272 1.51 17.76 7.29
CA LEU A 272 0.31 16.99 7.63
C LEU A 272 0.36 15.56 7.08
N ILE A 273 0.90 15.34 5.88
CA ILE A 273 1.17 13.98 5.37
C ILE A 273 2.19 13.25 6.23
N LEU A 274 3.27 13.93 6.63
CA LEU A 274 4.31 13.32 7.46
C LEU A 274 3.73 12.91 8.82
N ILE A 275 2.92 13.77 9.46
CA ILE A 275 2.18 13.45 10.68
C ILE A 275 1.19 12.30 10.44
N GLY A 276 0.46 12.33 9.31
CA GLY A 276 -0.50 11.29 8.96
C GLY A 276 0.12 9.91 8.76
N ILE A 277 1.36 9.84 8.28
CA ILE A 277 2.13 8.58 8.18
C ILE A 277 2.49 8.05 9.58
N SER A 278 2.80 8.93 10.53
CA SER A 278 3.11 8.55 11.92
C SER A 278 1.87 8.30 12.78
N PHE A 279 0.68 8.71 12.33
CA PHE A 279 -0.55 8.65 13.13
C PHE A 279 -0.96 7.24 13.58
N PRO A 280 -0.91 6.19 12.73
CA PRO A 280 -1.25 4.83 13.15
C PRO A 280 -0.38 4.33 14.31
N TRP A 281 0.91 4.68 14.31
CA TRP A 281 1.85 4.32 15.37
C TRP A 281 1.55 5.01 16.69
N ILE A 282 1.23 6.31 16.64
CA ILE A 282 0.83 7.07 17.84
C ILE A 282 -0.41 6.43 18.46
N ILE A 283 -1.41 6.09 17.65
CA ILE A 283 -2.60 5.37 18.13
C ILE A 283 -2.21 4.05 18.79
N ARG A 284 -1.38 3.24 18.13
CA ARG A 284 -0.94 1.94 18.66
C ARG A 284 -0.21 2.08 20.00
N ILE A 285 0.65 3.09 20.15
CA ILE A 285 1.33 3.41 21.42
C ILE A 285 0.33 3.77 22.51
N VAL A 286 -0.65 4.62 22.20
CA VAL A 286 -1.67 5.00 23.17
C VAL A 286 -2.44 3.77 23.64
N PHE A 287 -2.88 2.90 22.71
CA PHE A 287 -3.54 1.64 23.06
C PHE A 287 -2.65 0.72 23.91
N PHE A 288 -1.37 0.63 23.59
CA PHE A 288 -0.41 -0.16 24.35
C PHE A 288 -0.29 0.33 25.81
N TYR A 289 -0.14 1.63 26.02
CA TYR A 289 0.04 2.19 27.36
C TYR A 289 -1.25 2.22 28.18
N TRP A 290 -2.41 2.47 27.54
CA TRP A 290 -3.68 2.57 28.25
C TRP A 290 -4.30 1.21 28.57
N TYR A 291 -4.13 0.21 27.71
CA TYR A 291 -4.84 -1.06 27.85
C TYR A 291 -3.90 -2.26 28.02
N GLU A 292 -2.91 -2.45 27.12
CA GLU A 292 -2.11 -3.68 27.13
C GLU A 292 -1.12 -3.74 28.29
N LYS A 293 -0.32 -2.69 28.48
CA LYS A 293 0.71 -2.62 29.53
C LYS A 293 0.16 -2.83 30.95
N PRO A 294 -0.91 -2.13 31.40
CA PRO A 294 -1.43 -2.36 32.74
C PRO A 294 -1.94 -3.79 32.90
N HIS A 295 -2.66 -4.33 31.91
CA HIS A 295 -3.17 -5.69 31.94
C HIS A 295 -2.05 -6.74 32.02
N THR A 296 -1.00 -6.62 31.19
CA THR A 296 0.15 -7.55 31.24
C THR A 296 0.87 -7.51 32.58
N LEU A 297 0.98 -6.32 33.17
CA LEU A 297 1.68 -6.12 34.44
C LEU A 297 0.86 -6.67 35.62
N GLU A 298 -0.47 -6.62 35.55
CA GLU A 298 -1.35 -7.28 36.51
C GLU A 298 -1.27 -8.81 36.41
N MET A 299 -1.26 -9.36 35.20
CA MET A 299 -1.07 -10.80 34.99
C MET A 299 0.29 -11.28 35.52
N GLU A 300 1.36 -10.53 35.23
CA GLU A 300 2.70 -10.83 35.74
C GLU A 300 2.74 -10.80 37.28
N LYS A 301 2.20 -9.75 37.90
CA LYS A 301 2.08 -9.67 39.37
C LYS A 301 1.29 -10.84 39.95
N ALA A 302 0.21 -11.26 39.28
CA ALA A 302 -0.63 -12.38 39.72
C ALA A 302 0.06 -13.74 39.58
N ALA A 303 0.93 -13.91 38.57
CA ALA A 303 1.75 -15.10 38.36
C ALA A 303 2.91 -15.18 39.38
N VAL A 304 3.63 -14.06 39.59
CA VAL A 304 4.74 -13.95 40.54
C VAL A 304 4.26 -14.22 41.96
N LYS A 305 3.10 -13.69 42.37
CA LYS A 305 2.48 -14.00 43.67
C LYS A 305 2.24 -15.49 43.92
N ARG A 306 2.18 -16.31 42.87
CA ARG A 306 1.95 -17.76 42.94
C ARG A 306 3.20 -18.58 42.59
N ASN A 307 4.38 -17.95 42.56
CA ASN A 307 5.66 -18.58 42.15
C ASN A 307 5.59 -19.25 40.77
N MET A 308 4.83 -18.66 39.85
CA MET A 308 4.71 -19.13 38.46
C MET A 308 5.32 -18.10 37.52
N THR A 309 5.88 -18.58 36.40
CA THR A 309 6.36 -17.71 35.32
C THR A 309 5.25 -17.47 34.30
N LEU A 310 5.15 -16.25 33.78
CA LEU A 310 4.22 -15.95 32.69
C LEU A 310 4.75 -16.61 31.41
N SER A 311 4.13 -17.70 30.94
CA SER A 311 4.44 -18.18 29.59
C SER A 311 3.89 -17.17 28.60
N LEU A 312 4.77 -16.43 27.91
CA LEU A 312 4.36 -15.70 26.72
C LEU A 312 3.77 -16.72 25.74
N GLN A 313 2.47 -16.64 25.48
CA GLN A 313 1.90 -17.28 24.29
C GLN A 313 2.64 -16.70 23.08
N TRP A 314 3.16 -17.59 22.22
CA TRP A 314 3.95 -17.29 21.02
C TRP A 314 3.12 -16.62 19.91
N ASN A 315 2.35 -15.59 20.25
CA ASN A 315 1.73 -14.71 19.28
C ASN A 315 2.75 -13.64 18.91
N LEU A 316 3.12 -13.57 17.63
CA LEU A 316 4.09 -12.58 17.11
C LEU A 316 3.75 -11.15 17.58
N THR A 317 2.46 -10.83 17.73
CA THR A 317 1.96 -9.56 18.24
C THR A 317 2.42 -9.26 19.67
N ASN A 318 2.48 -10.26 20.56
CA ASN A 318 2.92 -10.05 21.95
C ASN A 318 4.44 -9.83 22.06
N SER A 319 5.22 -10.38 21.13
CA SER A 319 6.68 -10.14 21.09
C SER A 319 7.04 -8.80 20.44
N LEU A 320 6.27 -8.35 19.44
CA LEU A 320 6.50 -7.09 18.73
C LEU A 320 5.67 -5.97 19.34
N THR A 321 6.06 -5.51 20.53
CA THR A 321 5.48 -4.29 21.13
C THR A 321 5.72 -3.08 20.22
N PRO A 322 4.86 -2.05 20.22
CA PRO A 322 5.08 -0.85 19.41
C PRO A 322 6.32 -0.04 19.81
N ILE A 323 6.93 -0.37 20.96
CA ILE A 323 8.17 0.21 21.48
C ILE A 323 9.38 -0.65 21.08
N HIS A 324 9.17 -1.77 20.41
CA HIS A 324 10.24 -2.65 19.97
C HIS A 324 11.26 -1.87 19.13
N VAL A 325 12.55 -2.06 19.43
CA VAL A 325 13.67 -1.30 18.84
C VAL A 325 13.62 -1.30 17.31
N LEU A 326 13.15 -2.40 16.72
CA LEU A 326 12.94 -2.53 15.27
C LEU A 326 12.01 -1.45 14.68
N PHE A 327 10.87 -1.18 15.31
CA PHE A 327 9.91 -0.18 14.80
C PHE A 327 10.46 1.23 15.00
N LEU A 328 11.04 1.52 16.16
CA LEU A 328 11.70 2.81 16.43
C LEU A 328 12.80 3.08 15.39
N LEU A 329 13.60 2.07 15.05
CA LEU A 329 14.62 2.15 14.01
C LEU A 329 14.02 2.39 12.62
N CYS A 330 12.88 1.76 12.28
CA CYS A 330 12.18 2.01 11.01
C CYS A 330 11.67 3.46 10.90
N TYR A 331 11.06 4.00 11.96
CA TYR A 331 10.64 5.42 11.97
C TYR A 331 11.83 6.36 11.85
N PHE A 332 12.93 6.08 12.57
CA PHE A 332 14.16 6.86 12.48
C PHE A 332 14.76 6.85 11.06
N ILE A 333 14.83 5.69 10.41
CA ILE A 333 15.30 5.54 9.03
C ILE A 333 14.46 6.39 8.09
N ILE A 334 13.13 6.37 8.20
CA ILE A 334 12.25 7.16 7.33
C ILE A 334 12.50 8.66 7.50
N VAL A 335 12.72 9.14 8.72
CA VAL A 335 13.04 10.56 8.97
C VAL A 335 14.41 10.91 8.38
N LEU A 336 15.42 10.06 8.59
CA LEU A 336 16.76 10.25 8.05
C LEU A 336 16.74 10.26 6.51
N ASP A 337 16.02 9.33 5.89
CA ASP A 337 15.85 9.25 4.44
C ASP A 337 15.11 10.47 3.90
N ALA A 338 14.11 10.99 4.61
CA ALA A 338 13.44 12.24 4.24
C ALA A 338 14.42 13.44 4.25
N MET A 339 15.33 13.51 5.22
CA MET A 339 16.38 14.53 5.29
C MET A 339 17.41 14.36 4.16
N VAL A 340 17.90 13.14 3.93
CA VAL A 340 18.82 12.81 2.83
C VAL A 340 18.18 13.15 1.49
N PHE A 341 16.92 12.76 1.29
CA PHE A 341 16.15 13.13 0.10
C PHE A 341 15.85 14.63 0.06
N GLY A 342 15.96 15.39 1.15
CA GLY A 342 15.98 16.86 1.11
C GLY A 342 17.23 17.38 0.41
N ILE A 343 18.40 16.90 0.85
CA ILE A 343 19.74 17.41 0.50
C ILE A 343 20.20 16.95 -0.90
N VAL A 344 19.82 15.74 -1.33
CA VAL A 344 20.31 15.14 -2.58
C VAL A 344 19.93 15.97 -3.81
N SER A 345 20.85 16.02 -4.79
CA SER A 345 20.65 16.77 -6.04
C SER A 345 19.44 16.27 -6.85
N HIS A 346 18.80 17.18 -7.59
CA HIS A 346 17.63 16.86 -8.42
C HIS A 346 17.90 15.75 -9.46
N LYS A 347 19.13 15.69 -10.01
CA LYS A 347 19.53 14.65 -10.97
C LYS A 347 19.50 13.25 -10.36
N VAL A 348 20.00 13.09 -9.13
CA VAL A 348 20.01 11.80 -8.42
C VAL A 348 18.59 11.40 -8.03
N LYS A 349 17.77 12.34 -7.57
CA LYS A 349 16.34 12.11 -7.27
C LYS A 349 15.58 11.56 -8.47
N LEU A 350 15.81 12.13 -9.66
CA LEU A 350 15.17 11.65 -10.89
C LEU A 350 15.62 10.23 -11.25
N LYS A 351 16.91 9.92 -11.12
CA LYS A 351 17.43 8.57 -11.36
C LYS A 351 16.82 7.56 -10.40
N LEU A 352 16.78 7.86 -9.09
CA LEU A 352 16.17 6.98 -8.09
C LEU A 352 14.68 6.74 -8.35
N GLN A 353 13.93 7.80 -8.69
CA GLN A 353 12.53 7.66 -9.08
C GLN A 353 12.36 6.79 -10.33
N LEU A 354 13.30 6.85 -11.28
CA LEU A 354 13.25 6.01 -12.47
C LEU A 354 13.47 4.55 -12.08
N VAL A 355 14.50 4.23 -11.28
CA VAL A 355 14.80 2.89 -10.78
C VAL A 355 13.62 2.32 -10.00
N MET A 356 13.09 3.06 -9.02
CA MET A 356 11.95 2.59 -8.20
C MET A 356 10.72 2.30 -9.06
N ARG A 357 10.36 3.22 -9.97
CA ARG A 357 9.21 3.01 -10.88
C ARG A 357 9.44 1.85 -11.83
N LYS A 358 10.68 1.60 -12.22
CA LYS A 358 11.06 0.47 -13.06
C LYS A 358 10.85 -0.84 -12.30
N CYS A 359 11.36 -0.96 -11.08
CA CYS A 359 11.13 -2.13 -10.23
C CYS A 359 9.63 -2.38 -10.01
N LEU A 360 8.87 -1.34 -9.67
CA LEU A 360 7.41 -1.45 -9.47
C LEU A 360 6.68 -1.86 -10.76
N ARG A 361 7.04 -1.27 -11.91
CA ARG A 361 6.43 -1.61 -13.19
C ARG A 361 6.73 -3.05 -13.58
N ASP A 362 7.98 -3.45 -13.52
CA ASP A 362 8.41 -4.77 -13.93
C ASP A 362 7.79 -5.84 -13.01
N MET A 363 7.59 -5.54 -11.71
CA MET A 363 6.80 -6.35 -10.78
C MET A 363 5.33 -6.50 -11.23
N ARG A 364 4.68 -5.44 -11.71
CA ARG A 364 3.28 -5.48 -12.17
C ARG A 364 3.11 -6.16 -13.53
N GLU A 365 4.08 -5.99 -14.43
CA GLU A 365 4.03 -6.56 -15.79
C GLU A 365 4.33 -8.07 -15.79
N MET A 366 4.80 -8.63 -14.67
CA MET A 366 4.96 -10.07 -14.50
C MET A 366 3.61 -10.78 -14.45
N SER A 367 3.49 -11.83 -15.26
CA SER A 367 2.31 -12.70 -15.31
C SER A 367 2.55 -13.95 -14.47
N CYS A 368 1.94 -14.02 -13.28
CA CYS A 368 1.96 -15.24 -12.43
C CYS A 368 1.43 -16.48 -13.19
N LEU A 369 0.51 -16.30 -14.14
CA LEU A 369 0.03 -17.38 -15.02
C LEU A 369 1.15 -18.06 -15.83
N LYS A 370 2.11 -17.30 -16.37
CA LYS A 370 3.25 -17.88 -17.11
C LYS A 370 4.21 -18.62 -16.18
N ALA A 371 4.38 -18.14 -14.95
CA ALA A 371 5.19 -18.84 -13.96
C ALA A 371 4.53 -20.15 -13.50
N LEU A 372 3.20 -20.16 -13.38
CA LEU A 372 2.41 -21.38 -13.12
C LEU A 372 2.51 -22.38 -14.29
N GLU A 373 2.35 -21.90 -15.53
CA GLU A 373 2.54 -22.71 -16.74
C GLU A 373 3.94 -23.33 -16.78
N TRP A 374 4.97 -22.53 -16.54
CA TRP A 374 6.36 -23.00 -16.43
C TRP A 374 6.55 -24.03 -15.31
N SER A 375 5.97 -23.79 -14.13
CA SER A 375 6.07 -24.73 -13.00
C SER A 375 5.44 -26.09 -13.30
N ALA A 376 4.31 -26.08 -14.01
CA ALA A 376 3.65 -27.30 -14.46
C ALA A 376 4.51 -28.06 -15.48
N LEU A 377 5.10 -27.34 -16.45
CA LEU A 377 6.01 -27.95 -17.43
C LEU A 377 7.23 -28.61 -16.74
N VAL A 378 7.86 -27.92 -15.80
CA VAL A 378 9.02 -28.44 -15.06
C VAL A 378 8.65 -29.69 -14.25
N LEU A 379 7.49 -29.70 -13.59
CA LEU A 379 7.02 -30.88 -12.85
C LEU A 379 6.69 -32.08 -13.76
N LEU A 380 6.38 -31.84 -15.04
CA LEU A 380 6.02 -32.88 -16.02
C LEU A 380 7.22 -33.47 -16.79
N VAL A 381 8.40 -32.85 -16.72
CA VAL A 381 9.65 -33.32 -17.36
C VAL A 381 9.93 -34.82 -17.17
N PRO A 382 9.84 -35.42 -15.96
CA PRO A 382 10.13 -36.85 -15.80
C PRO A 382 9.16 -37.76 -16.57
N PHE A 383 7.90 -37.35 -16.75
CA PHE A 383 6.92 -38.10 -17.52
C PHE A 383 7.16 -37.96 -19.03
N GLU A 384 7.58 -36.78 -19.48
CA GLU A 384 7.93 -36.54 -20.89
C GLU A 384 9.16 -37.34 -21.32
N LYS A 385 10.18 -37.44 -20.46
CA LYS A 385 11.45 -38.12 -20.78
C LYS A 385 11.44 -39.63 -20.55
N CYS A 386 10.77 -40.10 -19.50
CA CYS A 386 10.85 -41.50 -19.06
C CYS A 386 9.51 -42.26 -19.15
N GLY A 387 8.42 -41.62 -19.59
CA GLY A 387 7.10 -42.25 -19.70
C GLY A 387 6.65 -42.83 -18.35
N ILE A 388 6.22 -44.09 -18.34
CA ILE A 388 5.72 -44.79 -17.14
C ILE A 388 6.83 -44.96 -16.08
N PHE A 389 8.09 -45.16 -16.48
CA PHE A 389 9.22 -45.21 -15.54
C PHE A 389 9.46 -43.88 -14.82
N GLY A 390 8.89 -42.78 -15.33
CA GLY A 390 8.89 -41.48 -14.69
C GLY A 390 8.27 -41.49 -13.29
N PHE A 391 7.28 -42.36 -13.00
CA PHE A 391 6.65 -42.42 -11.66
C PHE A 391 7.62 -42.75 -10.53
N ILE A 392 8.61 -43.61 -10.78
CA ILE A 392 9.62 -44.01 -9.79
C ILE A 392 10.61 -42.87 -9.55
N ILE A 393 11.02 -42.19 -10.64
CA ILE A 393 11.96 -41.07 -10.60
C ILE A 393 11.29 -39.80 -10.05
N PHE A 394 9.99 -39.64 -10.26
CA PHE A 394 9.20 -38.47 -9.89
C PHE A 394 9.31 -38.14 -8.42
N GLY A 395 9.22 -39.13 -7.52
CA GLY A 395 9.33 -38.92 -6.08
C GLY A 395 10.65 -38.24 -5.69
N PHE A 396 11.78 -38.75 -6.21
CA PHE A 396 13.09 -38.14 -5.98
C PHE A 396 13.23 -36.78 -6.66
N TYR A 397 12.78 -36.66 -7.91
CA TYR A 397 12.83 -35.42 -8.68
C TYR A 397 12.07 -34.28 -8.00
N VAL A 398 10.84 -34.53 -7.53
CA VAL A 398 10.01 -33.52 -6.86
C VAL A 398 10.66 -33.01 -5.58
N VAL A 399 11.30 -33.85 -4.78
CA VAL A 399 11.96 -33.39 -3.53
C VAL A 399 13.03 -32.33 -3.82
N PHE A 400 13.78 -32.46 -4.92
CA PHE A 400 14.81 -31.49 -5.31
C PHE A 400 14.27 -30.28 -6.08
N VAL A 401 13.25 -30.49 -6.92
CA VAL A 401 12.74 -29.46 -7.84
C VAL A 401 11.65 -28.61 -7.20
N LEU A 402 10.84 -29.15 -6.29
CA LEU A 402 9.76 -28.43 -5.63
C LEU A 402 10.26 -27.19 -4.86
N PRO A 403 11.39 -27.22 -4.11
CA PRO A 403 11.93 -26.01 -3.47
C PRO A 403 12.32 -24.92 -4.48
N VAL A 404 12.89 -25.31 -5.62
CA VAL A 404 13.28 -24.37 -6.70
C VAL A 404 12.04 -23.77 -7.34
N VAL A 405 11.06 -24.61 -7.70
CA VAL A 405 9.78 -24.18 -8.27
C VAL A 405 9.02 -23.27 -7.31
N PHE A 406 9.00 -23.60 -6.01
CA PHE A 406 8.38 -22.78 -4.98
C PHE A 406 9.08 -21.43 -4.85
N GLY A 407 10.41 -21.39 -4.88
CA GLY A 407 11.18 -20.14 -4.85
C GLY A 407 10.90 -19.24 -6.06
N VAL A 408 10.82 -19.83 -7.25
CA VAL A 408 10.47 -19.11 -8.49
C VAL A 408 9.02 -18.61 -8.41
N LEU A 409 8.06 -19.46 -8.07
CA LEU A 409 6.66 -19.05 -7.90
C LEU A 409 6.50 -17.97 -6.83
N ALA A 410 7.20 -18.07 -5.71
CA ALA A 410 7.22 -17.03 -4.68
C ALA A 410 7.76 -15.71 -5.24
N PHE A 411 8.83 -15.72 -6.04
CA PHE A 411 9.35 -14.52 -6.67
C PHE A 411 8.38 -13.90 -7.69
N TYR A 412 7.68 -14.70 -8.51
CA TYR A 412 6.79 -14.19 -9.56
C TYR A 412 5.37 -13.85 -9.06
N CYS A 413 4.87 -14.55 -8.04
CA CYS A 413 3.52 -14.38 -7.53
C CYS A 413 3.44 -13.56 -6.24
N LEU A 414 4.54 -13.38 -5.48
CA LEU A 414 4.57 -12.51 -4.29
C LEU A 414 5.26 -11.16 -4.62
N PRO A 415 4.49 -10.06 -4.71
CA PRO A 415 5.01 -8.73 -5.08
C PRO A 415 6.12 -8.21 -4.16
N THR A 416 6.01 -8.47 -2.85
CA THR A 416 7.00 -8.00 -1.87
C THR A 416 8.35 -8.68 -2.08
N VAL A 417 8.35 -10.01 -2.23
CA VAL A 417 9.57 -10.79 -2.51
C VAL A 417 10.18 -10.32 -3.83
N ASN A 418 9.35 -10.13 -4.85
CA ASN A 418 9.77 -9.63 -6.14
C ASN A 418 10.48 -8.27 -6.04
N LEU A 419 9.84 -7.31 -5.37
CA LEU A 419 10.35 -5.96 -5.22
C LEU A 419 11.67 -5.93 -4.45
N VAL A 420 11.74 -6.64 -3.31
CA VAL A 420 12.94 -6.71 -2.45
C VAL A 420 14.09 -7.37 -3.21
N LEU A 421 13.86 -8.51 -3.85
CA LEU A 421 14.91 -9.22 -4.59
C LEU A 421 15.39 -8.42 -5.80
N ARG A 422 14.50 -7.78 -6.56
CA ARG A 422 14.90 -6.91 -7.69
C ARG A 422 15.72 -5.71 -7.22
N LEU A 423 15.31 -5.08 -6.12
CA LEU A 423 16.05 -3.93 -5.59
C LEU A 423 17.42 -4.36 -5.04
N PHE A 424 17.50 -5.55 -4.45
CA PHE A 424 18.76 -6.18 -4.07
C PHE A 424 19.65 -6.52 -5.28
N VAL A 425 19.09 -7.06 -6.36
CA VAL A 425 19.83 -7.32 -7.62
C VAL A 425 20.37 -6.03 -8.21
N HIS A 426 19.57 -4.95 -8.23
CA HIS A 426 20.06 -3.63 -8.64
C HIS A 426 21.19 -3.15 -7.72
N PHE A 427 21.05 -3.33 -6.41
CA PHE A 427 22.10 -2.99 -5.44
C PHE A 427 23.41 -3.74 -5.72
N VAL A 428 23.35 -5.06 -5.91
CA VAL A 428 24.52 -5.88 -6.27
C VAL A 428 25.11 -5.47 -7.62
N ALA A 429 24.29 -5.17 -8.62
CA ALA A 429 24.74 -4.69 -9.92
C ALA A 429 25.44 -3.31 -9.84
N TYR A 430 25.04 -2.45 -8.91
CA TYR A 430 25.74 -1.18 -8.66
C TYR A 430 27.03 -1.36 -7.86
N LEU A 431 27.11 -2.36 -6.98
CA LEU A 431 28.33 -2.76 -6.27
C LEU A 431 29.37 -3.36 -7.23
N MET A 432 28.96 -4.27 -8.12
CA MET A 432 29.85 -4.98 -9.04
C MET A 432 29.88 -4.30 -10.42
N PRO A 433 30.92 -3.52 -10.77
CA PRO A 433 31.00 -2.92 -12.10
C PRO A 433 31.27 -4.01 -13.14
N TYR A 434 30.35 -4.23 -14.07
CA TYR A 434 30.65 -4.99 -15.27
C TYR A 434 31.54 -4.13 -16.19
N GLY A 435 32.86 -4.29 -16.08
CA GLY A 435 33.87 -3.59 -16.86
C GLY A 435 35.29 -4.06 -16.56
N LYS A 436 36.29 -3.57 -17.31
CA LYS A 436 37.72 -3.98 -17.28
C LYS A 436 38.44 -3.89 -15.89
N GLN A 437 37.74 -3.46 -14.84
CA GLN A 437 38.26 -3.26 -13.47
C GLN A 437 37.62 -4.21 -12.44
N CYS A 438 37.14 -5.38 -12.85
CA CYS A 438 36.84 -6.45 -11.89
C CYS A 438 38.14 -7.13 -11.44
N ILE A 439 38.36 -7.17 -10.12
CA ILE A 439 39.51 -7.83 -9.48
C ILE A 439 39.48 -9.37 -9.68
N SER A 440 38.32 -9.95 -10.00
CA SER A 440 38.19 -11.37 -10.35
C SER A 440 37.35 -11.55 -11.62
N ARG A 441 38.04 -11.57 -12.77
CA ARG A 441 37.44 -11.84 -14.09
C ARG A 441 36.97 -13.29 -14.22
N SER A 442 37.60 -14.23 -13.50
CA SER A 442 37.26 -15.66 -13.53
C SER A 442 35.94 -15.97 -12.83
N PHE A 443 35.70 -15.39 -11.64
CA PHE A 443 34.48 -15.66 -10.86
C PHE A 443 33.21 -15.16 -11.59
N CYS A 444 33.30 -14.02 -12.26
CA CYS A 444 32.19 -13.46 -13.03
C CYS A 444 31.89 -14.26 -14.31
N LEU A 445 32.92 -14.85 -14.94
CA LEU A 445 32.77 -15.75 -16.08
C LEU A 445 32.16 -17.11 -15.66
N GLN A 446 32.61 -17.67 -14.53
CA GLN A 446 32.06 -18.92 -14.00
C GLN A 446 30.60 -18.79 -13.57
N CYS A 447 30.24 -17.73 -12.82
CA CYS A 447 28.84 -17.49 -12.47
C CYS A 447 27.95 -17.30 -13.71
N LYS A 448 28.46 -16.64 -14.75
CA LYS A 448 27.69 -16.46 -16.00
C LYS A 448 27.45 -17.78 -16.72
N ASN A 449 28.44 -18.68 -16.74
CA ASN A 449 28.29 -19.97 -17.39
C ASN A 449 27.33 -20.88 -16.62
N ILE A 450 27.47 -20.97 -15.29
CA ILE A 450 26.56 -21.76 -14.44
C ILE A 450 25.13 -21.20 -14.48
N LEU A 451 24.97 -19.88 -14.46
CA LEU A 451 23.66 -19.24 -14.57
C LEU A 451 23.05 -19.48 -15.94
N LYS A 452 23.84 -19.44 -17.01
CA LYS A 452 23.37 -19.72 -18.38
C LYS A 452 22.99 -21.20 -18.52
N GLU A 453 23.75 -22.11 -17.96
CA GLU A 453 23.46 -23.55 -17.97
C GLU A 453 22.18 -23.87 -17.18
N CYS A 454 21.96 -23.24 -16.03
CA CYS A 454 20.66 -23.29 -15.33
C CYS A 454 19.53 -22.64 -16.15
N HIS A 455 19.81 -21.50 -16.79
CA HIS A 455 18.82 -20.79 -17.61
C HIS A 455 18.30 -21.65 -18.76
N ASP A 456 19.22 -22.32 -19.45
CA ASP A 456 18.97 -23.18 -20.61
C ASP A 456 18.32 -24.51 -20.16
N THR A 457 18.79 -25.11 -19.06
CA THR A 457 18.23 -26.38 -18.52
C THR A 457 16.80 -26.23 -18.01
N PHE A 458 16.47 -25.08 -17.41
CA PHE A 458 15.15 -24.83 -16.85
C PHE A 458 14.23 -24.00 -17.75
N HIS A 459 14.60 -23.72 -19.01
CA HIS A 459 13.79 -22.93 -19.95
C HIS A 459 13.26 -21.60 -19.36
N LEU A 460 14.11 -20.92 -18.57
CA LEU A 460 13.74 -19.67 -17.86
C LEU A 460 13.44 -18.50 -18.82
N ASP A 461 13.78 -18.63 -20.11
CA ASP A 461 13.46 -17.68 -21.19
C ASP A 461 11.95 -17.42 -21.35
N ILE A 462 11.11 -18.41 -21.02
CA ILE A 462 9.64 -18.31 -21.13
C ILE A 462 9.08 -17.33 -20.09
N VAL A 463 9.72 -17.25 -18.92
CA VAL A 463 9.26 -16.48 -17.75
C VAL A 463 9.99 -15.14 -17.62
N SER A 464 11.25 -15.06 -18.07
CA SER A 464 12.08 -13.85 -18.03
C SER A 464 11.59 -12.77 -19.00
N SER A 465 10.66 -11.93 -18.55
CA SER A 465 10.25 -10.75 -19.29
C SER A 465 11.41 -9.75 -19.37
N LYS A 466 12.10 -9.66 -20.53
CA LYS A 466 13.15 -8.67 -20.89
C LYS A 466 13.55 -7.75 -19.72
N GLU A 467 14.31 -8.27 -18.78
CA GLU A 467 14.72 -7.51 -17.60
C GLU A 467 15.68 -6.41 -18.04
N THR A 468 15.18 -5.18 -18.06
CA THR A 468 16.00 -4.05 -18.50
C THR A 468 16.82 -3.56 -17.32
N VAL A 469 17.84 -4.30 -16.89
CA VAL A 469 18.80 -3.74 -15.92
C VAL A 469 19.49 -2.54 -16.58
N GLU A 470 19.20 -1.33 -16.08
CA GLU A 470 19.80 -0.10 -16.59
C GLU A 470 21.28 -0.13 -16.21
N ARG A 471 22.15 -0.38 -17.20
CA ARG A 471 23.58 -0.42 -16.99
C ARG A 471 24.06 0.99 -16.67
N PRO A 472 24.81 1.21 -15.58
CA PRO A 472 25.37 2.51 -15.32
C PRO A 472 26.35 2.87 -16.46
N GLU A 473 26.11 4.02 -17.10
CA GLU A 473 27.11 4.70 -17.92
C GLU A 473 28.38 4.95 -17.08
N THR A 474 29.51 5.25 -17.72
CA THR A 474 30.80 5.51 -17.06
C THR A 474 30.69 6.70 -16.09
N ILE A 475 30.38 6.41 -14.82
CA ILE A 475 30.17 7.41 -13.76
C ILE A 475 31.44 7.53 -12.92
N SER A 476 31.84 8.77 -12.61
CA SER A 476 32.93 9.07 -11.66
C SER A 476 32.74 8.37 -10.31
N MET A 477 33.82 7.83 -9.71
CA MET A 477 33.78 7.06 -8.45
C MET A 477 33.04 7.78 -7.31
N LYS A 478 33.21 9.10 -7.15
CA LYS A 478 32.50 9.89 -6.12
C LYS A 478 30.98 9.84 -6.30
N ASN A 479 30.52 9.96 -7.55
CA ASN A 479 29.11 9.89 -7.88
C ASN A 479 28.55 8.47 -7.73
N ARG A 480 29.39 7.45 -7.84
CA ARG A 480 29.01 6.05 -7.64
C ARG A 480 28.79 5.75 -6.16
N PHE A 481 29.70 6.17 -5.28
CA PHE A 481 29.51 6.02 -3.82
C PHE A 481 28.24 6.75 -3.34
N LEU A 482 28.01 7.98 -3.83
CA LEU A 482 26.78 8.71 -3.51
C LEU A 482 25.53 7.96 -4.00
N GLN A 483 25.56 7.41 -5.21
CA GLN A 483 24.43 6.63 -5.75
C GLN A 483 24.19 5.34 -4.97
N LEU A 484 25.25 4.64 -4.57
CA LEU A 484 25.17 3.44 -3.75
C LEU A 484 24.56 3.74 -2.38
N PHE A 485 25.04 4.80 -1.71
CA PHE A 485 24.48 5.24 -0.44
C PHE A 485 22.99 5.57 -0.55
N VAL A 486 22.60 6.31 -1.59
CA VAL A 486 21.19 6.65 -1.84
C VAL A 486 20.35 5.41 -2.18
N LEU A 487 20.92 4.40 -2.83
CA LEU A 487 20.24 3.15 -3.13
C LEU A 487 20.05 2.29 -1.87
N ILE A 488 21.05 2.22 -0.98
CA ILE A 488 20.94 1.56 0.32
C ILE A 488 19.88 2.25 1.16
N ALA A 489 19.93 3.58 1.26
CA ALA A 489 18.92 4.38 1.94
C ALA A 489 17.52 4.03 1.40
N CYS A 490 17.34 4.06 0.07
CA CYS A 490 16.07 3.69 -0.57
C CYS A 490 15.63 2.25 -0.29
N PHE A 491 16.55 1.29 -0.25
CA PHE A 491 16.25 -0.11 0.10
C PHE A 491 15.76 -0.23 1.53
N LEU A 492 16.46 0.42 2.47
CA LEU A 492 16.06 0.50 3.86
C LEU A 492 14.71 1.20 4.00
N THR A 493 14.46 2.30 3.30
CA THR A 493 13.16 2.98 3.32
C THR A 493 12.04 2.05 2.89
N VAL A 494 12.23 1.26 1.82
CA VAL A 494 11.21 0.32 1.33
C VAL A 494 10.95 -0.78 2.35
N LEU A 495 12.00 -1.37 2.93
CA LEU A 495 11.86 -2.38 3.97
C LEU A 495 11.17 -1.83 5.21
N SER A 496 11.58 -0.65 5.68
CA SER A 496 10.92 0.05 6.80
C SER A 496 9.46 0.32 6.47
N PHE A 497 9.14 0.81 5.27
CA PHE A 497 7.75 1.04 4.88
C PHE A 497 6.91 -0.25 4.85
N ILE A 498 7.46 -1.36 4.36
CA ILE A 498 6.80 -2.68 4.38
C ILE A 498 6.54 -3.12 5.83
N LEU A 499 7.54 -2.99 6.72
CA LEU A 499 7.41 -3.37 8.14
C LEU A 499 6.39 -2.49 8.88
N LEU A 500 6.35 -1.19 8.62
CA LEU A 500 5.36 -0.31 9.23
C LEU A 500 3.95 -0.54 8.67
N THR A 501 3.84 -0.79 7.37
CA THR A 501 2.55 -1.16 6.76
C THR A 501 2.06 -2.49 7.33
N MET A 502 2.97 -3.43 7.54
CA MET A 502 2.69 -4.70 8.21
C MET A 502 2.13 -4.48 9.61
N GLU A 503 2.82 -3.69 10.44
CA GLU A 503 2.35 -3.35 11.80
C GLU A 503 0.95 -2.71 11.77
N MET A 504 0.72 -1.75 10.87
CA MET A 504 -0.56 -1.09 10.71
C MET A 504 -1.67 -2.09 10.30
N VAL A 505 -1.39 -2.97 9.35
CA VAL A 505 -2.37 -3.98 8.93
C VAL A 505 -2.64 -4.95 10.06
N LEU A 506 -1.61 -5.45 10.76
CA LEU A 506 -1.79 -6.32 11.93
C LEU A 506 -2.72 -5.67 12.95
N PHE A 507 -2.45 -4.41 13.30
CA PHE A 507 -3.25 -3.67 14.25
C PHE A 507 -4.70 -3.48 13.80
N LEU A 508 -4.92 -3.16 12.51
CA LEU A 508 -6.26 -3.04 11.96
C LEU A 508 -7.01 -4.37 11.93
N THR A 509 -6.32 -5.45 11.55
CA THR A 509 -6.90 -6.80 11.57
C THR A 509 -7.27 -7.19 12.99
N GLU A 510 -6.43 -6.91 13.99
CA GLU A 510 -6.72 -7.15 15.41
C GLU A 510 -7.92 -6.37 15.90
N ILE A 511 -7.98 -5.07 15.65
CA ILE A 511 -9.17 -4.25 15.95
C ILE A 511 -10.40 -4.86 15.30
N PHE A 512 -10.31 -5.26 14.03
CA PHE A 512 -11.42 -5.83 13.29
C PHE A 512 -11.89 -7.16 13.90
N ILE A 513 -10.98 -8.06 14.25
CA ILE A 513 -11.30 -9.35 14.89
C ILE A 513 -11.92 -9.12 16.27
N TYR A 514 -11.31 -8.29 17.11
CA TYR A 514 -11.86 -8.00 18.44
C TYR A 514 -13.22 -7.32 18.34
N THR A 515 -13.41 -6.47 17.35
CA THR A 515 -14.71 -5.87 17.05
C THR A 515 -15.71 -6.96 16.61
N ILE A 516 -15.33 -7.89 15.72
CA ILE A 516 -16.20 -9.01 15.32
C ILE A 516 -16.54 -9.90 16.51
N ILE A 517 -15.57 -10.25 17.36
CA ILE A 517 -15.81 -11.03 18.58
C ILE A 517 -16.81 -10.29 19.47
N GLY A 518 -16.62 -8.98 19.68
CA GLY A 518 -17.56 -8.15 20.42
C GLY A 518 -18.96 -8.10 19.78
N ILE A 519 -19.04 -8.06 18.45
CA ILE A 519 -20.29 -8.10 17.69
C ILE A 519 -20.99 -9.44 17.87
N ILE A 520 -20.27 -10.55 17.77
CA ILE A 520 -20.80 -11.91 17.93
C ILE A 520 -21.31 -12.09 19.36
N MET A 521 -20.52 -11.67 20.35
CA MET A 521 -20.91 -11.75 21.77
C MET A 521 -22.14 -10.90 22.09
N ASN A 522 -22.36 -9.80 21.35
CA ASN A 522 -23.52 -8.93 21.53
C ASN A 522 -24.47 -8.95 20.31
N ALA A 523 -24.61 -10.12 19.68
CA ALA A 523 -25.35 -10.26 18.41
C ALA A 523 -26.80 -9.76 18.51
N SER A 524 -27.44 -9.94 19.68
CA SER A 524 -28.83 -9.53 19.92
C SER A 524 -29.02 -8.00 19.88
N ALA A 525 -28.06 -7.22 20.38
CA ALA A 525 -28.09 -5.77 20.28
C ALA A 525 -27.67 -5.29 18.88
N MET A 526 -26.67 -5.94 18.27
CA MET A 526 -26.18 -5.56 16.94
C MET A 526 -27.18 -5.81 15.82
N LEU A 527 -27.97 -6.88 15.89
CA LEU A 527 -29.09 -7.12 14.95
C LEU A 527 -30.08 -5.95 14.91
N LYS A 528 -30.32 -5.28 16.05
CA LYS A 528 -31.18 -4.09 16.11
C LYS A 528 -30.55 -2.91 15.36
N TYR A 529 -29.25 -2.66 15.54
CA TYR A 529 -28.55 -1.57 14.85
C TYR A 529 -28.36 -1.81 13.35
N ILE A 530 -28.05 -3.05 12.93
CA ILE A 530 -27.93 -3.41 11.52
C ILE A 530 -29.28 -3.25 10.81
N SER A 531 -30.37 -3.69 11.44
CA SER A 531 -31.73 -3.47 10.93
C SER A 531 -32.04 -1.98 10.77
N LEU A 532 -31.65 -1.14 11.74
CA LEU A 532 -31.82 0.31 11.67
C LEU A 532 -30.99 0.95 10.55
N ILE A 533 -29.72 0.58 10.39
CA ILE A 533 -28.86 1.08 9.29
C ILE A 533 -29.43 0.65 7.94
N PHE A 534 -29.88 -0.60 7.81
CA PHE A 534 -30.49 -1.10 6.59
C PHE A 534 -31.77 -0.32 6.25
N MET A 535 -32.64 -0.08 7.24
CA MET A 535 -33.82 0.79 7.09
C MET A 535 -33.43 2.21 6.67
N LEU A 536 -32.34 2.76 7.22
CA LEU A 536 -31.86 4.11 6.89
C LEU A 536 -31.29 4.19 5.46
N VAL A 537 -30.61 3.14 5.00
CA VAL A 537 -30.12 3.02 3.61
C VAL A 537 -31.29 2.87 2.64
N LEU A 538 -32.29 2.05 2.96
CA LEU A 538 -33.51 1.92 2.15
C LEU A 538 -34.27 3.24 2.10
N TYR A 539 -34.45 3.92 3.24
CA TYR A 539 -35.07 5.22 3.32
C TYR A 539 -34.31 6.29 2.52
N ALA A 540 -32.99 6.33 2.64
CA ALA A 540 -32.16 7.22 1.84
C ALA A 540 -32.32 6.92 0.34
N ARG A 541 -32.28 5.64 -0.06
CA ARG A 541 -32.49 5.24 -1.45
C ARG A 541 -33.84 5.72 -1.96
N ASP A 542 -34.91 5.54 -1.20
CA ASP A 542 -36.25 5.93 -1.62
C ASP A 542 -36.43 7.46 -1.65
N CYS A 543 -35.81 8.19 -0.73
CA CYS A 543 -35.75 9.66 -0.76
C CYS A 543 -35.01 10.19 -2.00
N PHE A 544 -33.86 9.58 -2.35
CA PHE A 544 -33.09 9.99 -3.52
C PHE A 544 -33.72 9.54 -4.84
N LYS A 545 -34.46 8.42 -4.84
CA LYS A 545 -35.21 7.95 -6.02
C LYS A 545 -36.36 8.92 -6.38
N GLY A 546 -37.07 9.44 -5.38
CA GLY A 546 -38.09 10.48 -5.61
C GLY A 546 -37.52 11.77 -6.20
N ILE A 547 -36.27 12.13 -5.88
CA ILE A 547 -35.59 13.29 -6.45
C ILE A 547 -35.10 13.02 -7.88
N SER A 548 -34.55 11.82 -8.16
CA SER A 548 -34.11 11.49 -9.52
C SER A 548 -35.26 11.44 -10.51
N ASP A 549 -36.41 10.91 -10.08
CA ASP A 549 -37.58 10.75 -10.94
C ASP A 549 -38.28 12.09 -11.19
N ASN A 550 -38.31 12.99 -10.21
CA ASN A 550 -38.84 14.35 -10.38
C ASN A 550 -37.96 15.25 -11.27
N ILE A 551 -36.62 15.11 -11.21
CA ILE A 551 -35.70 15.85 -12.09
C ILE A 551 -35.82 15.37 -13.54
N TRP A 552 -36.02 14.07 -13.75
CA TRP A 552 -36.27 13.49 -15.08
C TRP A 552 -37.61 13.94 -15.67
N ASN A 553 -38.66 14.02 -14.85
CA ASN A 553 -39.98 14.48 -15.29
C ASN A 553 -40.09 16.00 -15.48
N SER A 554 -39.15 16.79 -14.94
CA SER A 554 -39.08 18.25 -15.20
C SER A 554 -38.21 18.62 -16.40
N THR A 555 -37.52 17.65 -17.02
CA THR A 555 -36.62 17.87 -18.16
C THR A 555 -37.09 17.23 -19.47
N ASN A 556 -38.24 16.53 -19.44
CA ASN A 556 -39.10 16.27 -20.60
C ASN A 556 -40.34 17.14 -20.51
#